data_AF-A0A2V9JDS4-F1
#
_entry.id   AF-A0A2V9JDS4-F1
#
_cell.length_a   1.000
_cell.length_b   1.000
_cell.length_c   1.000
_cell.angle_alpha   90.00
_cell.angle_beta   90.00
_cell.angle_gamma   90.00
#
_symmetry.space_group_name_H-M   'P 1'
#
loop_
_entity.id
_entity.type
_entity.pdbx_description
1 polymer ?
#
loop_
_entity_poly.entity_id
_entity_poly.type
_entity_poly.pdbx_seq_one_letter_code
_entity_poly.pdbx_strand_id
1 'polypeptide(L)'
;MYCRNCAHQLPDEAQFCTSCGQRPGEGTRYCWSCGAEPVPSAEICVKCGVRLTRMGQMGQKDWLVALLLSILAGTLGVDRFYLGYVGLGVLKLLTLGGFGIWTLVDIILIATNKLPDGQGNPLRK
;
A
#
# COMPACT_ATOMS: atom_id res chain seq x y z
N MET A 1 15.07 0.31 -11.91
CA MET A 1 15.36 0.42 -10.44
C MET A 1 16.26 -0.75 -9.98
N TYR A 2 16.80 -0.75 -8.75
CA TYR A 2 17.62 -1.85 -8.21
C TYR A 2 16.97 -2.52 -7.00
N CYS A 3 17.23 -3.82 -6.81
CA CYS A 3 16.72 -4.58 -5.66
C CYS A 3 17.39 -4.14 -4.36
N ARG A 4 16.60 -3.87 -3.31
CA ARG A 4 17.13 -3.48 -1.99
C ARG A 4 17.69 -4.66 -1.17
N ASN A 5 17.57 -5.89 -1.68
CA ASN A 5 18.08 -7.11 -1.03
C ASN A 5 19.31 -7.72 -1.72
N CYS A 6 19.41 -7.65 -3.05
CA CYS A 6 20.51 -8.28 -3.82
C CYS A 6 21.19 -7.37 -4.86
N ALA A 7 20.81 -6.09 -4.95
CA ALA A 7 21.35 -5.12 -5.93
C ALA A 7 21.21 -5.50 -7.42
N HIS A 8 20.36 -6.47 -7.78
CA HIS A 8 20.05 -6.75 -9.18
C HIS A 8 19.22 -5.62 -9.81
N GLN A 9 19.41 -5.37 -11.10
CA GLN A 9 18.65 -4.37 -11.84
C GLN A 9 17.25 -4.92 -12.15
N LEU A 10 16.21 -4.24 -11.67
CA LEU A 10 14.82 -4.56 -11.93
C LEU A 10 14.27 -3.68 -13.07
N PRO A 11 13.50 -4.26 -14.00
CA PRO A 11 12.70 -3.50 -14.94
C PRO A 11 11.62 -2.70 -14.18
N ASP A 12 11.15 -1.61 -14.78
CA ASP A 12 10.31 -0.61 -14.10
C ASP A 12 8.94 -1.16 -13.65
N GLU A 13 8.50 -2.28 -14.23
CA GLU A 13 7.22 -2.94 -13.96
C GLU A 13 7.34 -4.21 -13.10
N ALA A 14 8.56 -4.53 -12.61
CA ALA A 14 8.81 -5.78 -11.92
C ALA A 14 8.00 -5.89 -10.63
N GLN A 15 7.19 -6.95 -10.49
CA GLN A 15 6.50 -7.26 -9.22
C GLN A 15 7.39 -8.01 -8.23
N PHE A 16 8.40 -8.72 -8.73
CA PHE A 16 9.35 -9.50 -7.95
C PHE A 16 10.74 -9.40 -8.56
N CYS A 17 11.77 -9.48 -7.72
CA CYS A 17 13.14 -9.60 -8.18
C CYS A 17 13.39 -11.00 -8.73
N THR A 18 13.84 -11.10 -9.98
CA THR A 18 14.17 -12.37 -10.65
C THR A 18 15.37 -13.09 -10.05
N SER A 19 16.22 -12.40 -9.28
CA SER A 19 17.41 -13.00 -8.66
C SER A 19 17.22 -13.45 -7.22
N CYS A 20 16.40 -12.76 -6.42
CA CYS A 20 16.24 -13.06 -4.99
C CYS A 20 14.80 -13.28 -4.54
N GLY A 21 13.80 -13.16 -5.43
CA GLY A 21 12.39 -13.38 -5.13
C GLY A 21 11.71 -12.28 -4.29
N GLN A 22 12.46 -11.32 -3.74
CA GLN A 22 11.92 -10.23 -2.93
C GLN A 22 11.14 -9.23 -3.78
N ARG A 23 10.08 -8.64 -3.22
CA ARG A 23 9.36 -7.52 -3.84
C ARG A 23 10.24 -6.26 -3.94
N PRO A 24 10.11 -5.47 -5.02
CA PRO A 24 10.81 -4.19 -5.13
C PRO A 24 10.49 -3.29 -3.93
N GLY A 25 11.51 -2.60 -3.41
CA GLY A 25 11.36 -1.68 -2.27
C GLY A 25 11.44 -2.33 -0.88
N GLU A 26 11.42 -3.65 -0.78
CA GLU A 26 11.53 -4.38 0.48
C GLU A 26 13.00 -4.62 0.86
N GLY A 27 13.35 -4.29 2.10
CA GLY A 27 14.73 -4.30 2.61
C GLY A 27 15.42 -2.92 2.58
N THR A 28 16.57 -2.83 3.23
CA THR A 28 17.35 -1.57 3.38
C THR A 28 18.83 -1.75 3.04
N ARG A 29 19.26 -2.93 2.58
CA ARG A 29 20.68 -3.25 2.36
C ARG A 29 21.26 -2.54 1.15
N TYR A 30 20.48 -2.34 0.09
CA TYR A 30 20.95 -1.64 -1.11
C TYR A 30 20.07 -0.44 -1.47
N CYS A 31 20.67 0.53 -2.15
CA CYS A 31 19.98 1.67 -2.74
C CYS A 31 19.12 1.23 -3.93
N TRP A 32 17.85 1.62 -3.94
CA TRP A 32 16.90 1.31 -5.02
C TRP A 32 17.20 2.06 -6.33
N SER A 33 17.98 3.15 -6.28
CA SER A 33 18.29 3.96 -7.47
C SER A 33 19.64 3.61 -8.10
N CYS A 34 20.66 3.28 -7.30
CA CYS A 34 22.03 3.08 -7.80
C CYS A 34 22.67 1.74 -7.41
N GLY A 35 22.00 0.90 -6.61
CA GLY A 35 22.49 -0.41 -6.19
C GLY A 35 23.62 -0.40 -5.16
N ALA A 36 24.10 0.76 -4.70
CA ALA A 36 25.14 0.85 -3.68
C ALA A 36 24.64 0.45 -2.28
N GLU A 37 25.50 -0.17 -1.49
CA GLU A 37 25.27 -0.48 -0.08
C GLU A 37 25.38 0.82 0.75
N PRO A 38 24.28 1.33 1.32
CA PRO A 38 24.33 2.50 2.19
C PRO A 38 24.87 2.13 3.57
N VAL A 39 25.40 3.13 4.28
CA VAL A 39 25.76 2.93 5.68
C VAL A 39 24.53 2.54 6.52
N PRO A 40 24.70 1.74 7.59
CA PRO A 40 23.62 1.42 8.52
C PRO A 40 23.00 2.73 9.00
N SER A 41 21.68 2.89 8.89
CA SER A 41 20.90 4.11 9.21
C SER A 41 21.00 5.31 8.26
N ALA A 42 21.51 5.15 7.03
CA ALA A 42 21.47 6.23 6.04
C ALA A 42 20.04 6.57 5.58
N GLU A 43 19.60 7.82 5.78
CA GLU A 43 18.37 8.34 5.18
C GLU A 43 18.54 8.73 3.71
N ILE A 44 19.75 9.12 3.32
CA ILE A 44 20.12 9.57 1.98
C ILE A 44 21.31 8.75 1.50
N CYS A 45 21.24 8.29 0.26
CA CYS A 45 22.36 7.58 -0.36
C CYS A 45 23.48 8.59 -0.70
N VAL A 46 24.64 8.45 -0.08
CA VAL A 46 25.81 9.31 -0.34
C VAL A 46 26.34 9.21 -1.78
N LYS A 47 26.01 8.13 -2.51
CA LYS A 47 26.50 7.91 -3.88
C LYS A 47 25.64 8.58 -4.96
N CYS A 48 24.32 8.69 -4.73
CA CYS A 48 23.39 9.18 -5.76
C CYS A 48 22.40 10.23 -5.27
N GLY A 49 22.40 10.58 -3.97
CA GLY A 49 21.56 11.63 -3.41
C GLY A 49 20.08 11.25 -3.22
N VAL A 50 19.65 10.05 -3.61
CA VAL A 50 18.25 9.64 -3.38
C VAL A 50 17.98 9.34 -1.92
N ARG A 51 16.75 9.61 -1.49
CA ARG A 51 16.24 9.22 -0.18
C ARG A 51 15.98 7.72 -0.13
N LEU A 52 16.53 7.06 0.89
CA LEU A 52 16.43 5.62 1.13
C LEU A 52 15.21 5.23 1.97
N THR A 53 14.34 6.21 2.27
CA THR A 53 13.04 6.00 2.92
C THR A 53 12.30 4.86 2.23
N ARG A 54 11.65 3.97 3.00
CA ARG A 54 10.90 2.83 2.44
C ARG A 54 9.92 3.32 1.38
N MET A 55 10.11 2.89 0.12
CA MET A 55 9.23 3.23 -1.00
C MET A 55 7.79 2.79 -0.79
N GLY A 56 7.53 1.82 0.10
CA GLY A 56 6.19 1.38 0.48
C GLY A 56 5.32 2.44 1.18
N GLN A 57 5.76 3.70 1.28
CA GLN A 57 4.98 4.85 1.77
C GLN A 57 4.48 5.76 0.63
N MET A 58 5.05 5.71 -0.57
CA MET A 58 4.59 6.52 -1.70
C MET A 58 3.36 5.88 -2.34
N GLY A 59 2.19 6.13 -1.75
CA GLY A 59 0.90 5.60 -2.19
C GLY A 59 0.10 4.86 -1.12
N GLN A 60 0.55 4.87 0.15
CA GLN A 60 -0.31 4.39 1.23
C GLN A 60 -1.54 5.28 1.38
N LYS A 61 -2.69 4.62 1.49
CA LYS A 61 -3.96 5.29 1.75
C LYS A 61 -4.06 5.58 3.24
N ASP A 62 -4.61 6.75 3.55
CA ASP A 62 -4.76 7.20 4.92
C ASP A 62 -5.94 6.47 5.58
N TRP A 63 -5.69 5.84 6.72
CA TRP A 63 -6.68 5.13 7.51
C TRP A 63 -7.84 6.03 7.92
N LEU A 64 -7.51 7.26 8.31
CA LEU A 64 -8.47 8.25 8.77
C LEU A 64 -9.41 8.68 7.62
N VAL A 65 -8.86 8.83 6.41
CA VAL A 65 -9.65 9.14 5.21
C VAL A 65 -10.58 7.97 4.86
N ALA A 66 -10.09 6.73 4.93
CA ALA A 66 -10.91 5.54 4.71
C ALA A 66 -12.07 5.42 5.73
N LEU A 67 -11.82 5.72 7.01
CA LEU A 67 -12.83 5.69 8.07
C LEU A 67 -13.89 6.78 7.87
N LEU A 68 -13.46 7.99 7.52
CA LEU A 68 -14.35 9.12 7.30
C LEU A 68 -15.24 8.92 6.05
N LEU A 69 -14.67 8.33 4.98
CA LEU A 69 -15.41 7.87 3.80
C LEU A 69 -16.42 6.77 4.14
N SER A 70 -16.08 5.84 5.03
CA SER A 70 -17.00 4.78 5.45
C SER A 70 -18.20 5.33 6.25
N ILE A 71 -17.99 6.35 7.08
CA ILE A 71 -19.07 6.98 7.86
C ILE A 71 -19.99 7.84 6.96
N LEU A 72 -19.42 8.67 6.08
CA LEU A 72 -20.19 9.62 5.27
C LEU A 72 -20.76 9.00 3.98
N ALA A 73 -20.05 8.03 3.39
CA ALA A 73 -20.37 7.46 2.09
C ALA A 73 -20.45 5.92 2.11
N GLY A 74 -20.60 5.31 3.29
CA GLY A 74 -20.62 3.86 3.45
C GLY A 74 -21.77 3.16 2.72
N THR A 75 -22.94 3.81 2.60
CA THR A 75 -24.12 3.27 1.89
C THR A 75 -23.90 3.18 0.38
N LEU A 76 -23.06 4.08 -0.15
CA LEU A 76 -22.62 4.09 -1.56
C LEU A 76 -21.40 3.19 -1.79
N GLY A 77 -20.74 2.69 -0.73
CA GLY A 77 -19.58 1.80 -0.82
C GLY A 77 -18.28 2.48 -1.28
N VAL A 78 -18.19 3.81 -1.18
CA VAL A 78 -17.03 4.60 -1.66
C VAL A 78 -15.74 4.23 -0.92
N ASP A 79 -15.84 3.83 0.34
CA ASP A 79 -14.74 3.32 1.16
C ASP A 79 -14.06 2.09 0.53
N ARG A 80 -14.85 1.16 -0.04
CA ARG A 80 -14.32 -0.02 -0.72
C ARG A 80 -13.68 0.28 -2.06
N PHE A 81 -14.23 1.22 -2.82
CA PHE A 81 -13.58 1.71 -4.05
C PHE A 81 -12.24 2.38 -3.73
N TYR A 82 -12.17 3.17 -2.64
CA TYR A 82 -10.93 3.80 -2.19
C TYR A 82 -9.87 2.77 -1.80
N LEU A 83 -10.24 1.74 -1.04
CA LEU A 83 -9.34 0.64 -0.64
C LEU A 83 -8.90 -0.24 -1.83
N GLY A 84 -9.59 -0.17 -2.98
CA GLY A 84 -9.29 -0.95 -4.19
C GLY A 84 -10.12 -2.24 -4.33
N TYR A 85 -11.11 -2.43 -3.46
CA TYR A 85 -12.06 -3.56 -3.51
C TYR A 85 -13.26 -3.23 -4.40
N VAL A 86 -13.01 -3.00 -5.69
CA VAL A 86 -14.02 -2.59 -6.68
C VAL A 86 -15.17 -3.58 -6.77
N GLY A 87 -14.88 -4.90 -6.79
CA GLY A 87 -15.92 -5.94 -6.89
C GLY A 87 -16.90 -5.93 -5.70
N LEU A 88 -16.39 -5.78 -4.47
CA LEU A 88 -17.24 -5.68 -3.28
C LEU A 88 -18.02 -4.35 -3.24
N GLY A 89 -17.43 -3.25 -3.73
CA GLY A 89 -18.14 -1.97 -3.88
C GLY A 89 -19.31 -2.05 -4.85
N VAL A 90 -19.12 -2.67 -6.02
CA VAL A 90 -20.19 -2.87 -7.02
C VAL A 90 -21.30 -3.79 -6.50
N LEU A 91 -20.95 -4.85 -5.77
CA LEU A 91 -21.93 -5.74 -5.16
C LEU A 91 -22.79 -5.02 -4.10
N LYS A 92 -22.18 -4.09 -3.35
CA LYS A 92 -22.85 -3.22 -2.39
C LYS A 92 -23.86 -2.29 -3.08
N LEU A 93 -23.52 -1.75 -4.26
CA LEU A 93 -24.43 -0.92 -5.06
C LEU A 93 -25.58 -1.72 -5.69
N LEU A 94 -25.31 -2.92 -6.20
CA LEU A 94 -26.33 -3.82 -6.76
C LEU A 94 -27.35 -4.27 -5.70
N THR A 95 -26.92 -4.38 -4.44
CA THR A 95 -27.78 -4.73 -3.30
C THR A 95 -28.43 -3.51 -2.64
N LEU A 96 -28.45 -2.34 -3.30
CA LEU A 96 -28.99 -1.07 -2.78
C LEU A 96 -28.39 -0.68 -1.40
N GLY A 97 -27.10 -0.94 -1.20
CA GLY A 97 -26.39 -0.53 0.01
C GLY A 97 -26.70 -1.38 1.25
N GLY A 98 -27.31 -2.56 1.09
CA GLY A 98 -27.44 -3.57 2.14
C GLY A 98 -28.08 -3.06 3.44
N PHE A 99 -29.07 -2.16 3.35
CA PHE A 99 -29.88 -1.65 4.46
C PHE A 99 -29.08 -1.13 5.69
N GLY A 100 -27.85 -0.64 5.47
CA GLY A 100 -26.97 -0.13 6.55
C GLY A 100 -26.23 -1.20 7.36
N ILE A 101 -26.53 -2.49 7.19
CA ILE A 101 -25.78 -3.58 7.86
C ILE A 101 -24.37 -3.66 7.27
N TRP A 102 -24.27 -3.55 5.95
CA TRP A 102 -23.01 -3.58 5.22
C TRP A 102 -22.10 -2.37 5.53
N THR A 103 -22.68 -1.22 5.88
CA THR A 103 -21.90 -0.05 6.30
C THR A 103 -21.35 -0.24 7.71
N LEU A 104 -22.15 -0.81 8.62
CA LEU A 104 -21.76 -1.08 9.99
C LEU A 104 -20.62 -2.11 10.08
N VAL A 105 -20.68 -3.17 9.28
CA VAL A 105 -19.60 -4.17 9.17
C VAL A 105 -18.30 -3.53 8.63
N ASP A 106 -18.39 -2.67 7.62
CA ASP A 106 -17.22 -2.03 7.03
C ASP A 106 -16.58 -1.00 7.97
N ILE A 107 -17.38 -0.24 8.72
CA ILE A 107 -16.88 0.66 9.77
C ILE A 107 -16.08 -0.14 10.83
N ILE A 108 -16.60 -1.27 11.30
CA ILE A 108 -15.92 -2.11 12.31
C ILE A 108 -14.60 -2.67 11.76
N LEU A 109 -14.60 -3.13 10.50
CA LEU A 109 -13.40 -3.70 9.87
C LEU A 109 -12.30 -2.65 9.61
N ILE A 110 -12.67 -1.44 9.18
CA ILE A 110 -11.72 -0.33 9.00
C ILE A 110 -11.25 0.16 10.38
N ALA A 111 -12.15 0.33 11.35
CA ALA A 111 -11.81 0.77 12.70
C ALA A 111 -10.82 -0.18 13.41
N THR A 112 -10.98 -1.49 13.19
CA THR A 112 -10.06 -2.50 13.75
C THR A 112 -8.73 -2.61 12.98
N ASN A 113 -8.54 -1.83 11.90
CA ASN A 113 -7.36 -1.85 11.03
C ASN A 113 -7.01 -3.26 10.54
N LYS A 114 -8.04 -4.11 10.39
CA LYS A 114 -7.92 -5.48 9.90
C LYS A 114 -8.08 -5.57 8.38
N LEU A 115 -8.44 -4.47 7.72
CA LEU A 115 -8.48 -4.37 6.27
C LEU A 115 -7.17 -3.79 5.73
N PRO A 116 -6.30 -4.59 5.09
CA PRO A 116 -5.24 -4.05 4.26
C PRO A 116 -5.82 -3.42 2.98
N ASP A 117 -5.04 -2.59 2.31
CA ASP A 117 -5.39 -2.12 0.97
C ASP A 117 -5.48 -3.29 -0.02
N GLY A 118 -6.14 -3.10 -1.17
CA GLY A 118 -6.21 -4.10 -2.24
C GLY A 118 -4.84 -4.56 -2.79
N GLN A 119 -3.76 -3.86 -2.43
CA GLN A 119 -2.36 -4.23 -2.72
C GLN A 119 -1.65 -4.95 -1.57
N GLY A 120 -2.35 -5.22 -0.46
CA GLY A 120 -1.79 -5.86 0.74
C GLY A 120 -0.99 -4.92 1.65
N ASN A 121 -1.00 -3.60 1.38
CA ASN A 121 -0.28 -2.62 2.18
C ASN A 121 -1.08 -2.22 3.43
N PRO A 122 -0.41 -1.98 4.58
CA PRO A 122 -1.08 -1.43 5.76
C PRO A 122 -1.44 0.04 5.52
N LEU A 123 -2.60 0.46 6.03
CA LEU A 123 -3.06 1.84 5.99
C LEU A 123 -2.18 2.74 6.86
N ARG A 124 -1.93 3.95 6.37
CA ARG A 124 -1.15 4.97 7.10
C ARG A 124 -2.03 5.61 8.18
N LYS A 125 -1.51 5.69 9.41
CA LYS A 125 -2.21 6.31 10.56
C LYS A 125 -1.83 7.77 10.70
#